data_AF-A0A9Y2ERG5-F1
#
_entry.id   AF-A0A9Y2ERG5-F1
#
_cell.length_a   1.000
_cell.length_b   1.000
_cell.length_c   1.000
_cell.angle_alpha   90.00
_cell.angle_beta   90.00
_cell.angle_gamma   90.00
#
_symmetry.space_group_name_H-M   'P 1'
#
loop_
_entity.id
_entity.type
_entity.pdbx_description
1 polymer ?
#
loop_
_entity_poly.entity_id
_entity_poly.type
_entity_poly.pdbx_seq_one_letter_code
_entity_poly.pdbx_strand_id
1 'polypeptide(L)'
;MLKKILFFIIAIFMMQSNFINHDVYANGFYSYHHYFDNGNNTFIKCMDSEYNRNVRMENLIKKELDIPPSIMRKTDFYYNYIDLNNDGDNEIFVLVVGPYTSGSGGSTAFILEEKRHRLSIKQKFTLVNVPIVISESMTNGYRDIIVRNFGGGVKGRYIVLAYQDGAYTDVNSGYEITDLKDVSGVAILCDK
;
A
#
# COMPACT_ATOMS: atom_id res chain seq x y z
N MET A 1 -16.77 48.53 -5.14
CA MET A 1 -16.14 47.72 -4.07
C MET A 1 -16.38 46.21 -4.17
N LEU A 2 -17.18 45.67 -5.11
CA LEU A 2 -17.53 44.24 -5.14
C LEU A 2 -16.57 43.30 -5.89
N LYS A 3 -15.66 43.78 -6.75
CA LYS A 3 -14.79 42.91 -7.57
C LYS A 3 -13.56 42.34 -6.84
N LYS A 4 -13.14 42.92 -5.70
CA LYS A 4 -11.96 42.45 -4.94
C LYS A 4 -12.28 41.30 -3.97
N ILE A 5 -13.54 41.15 -3.56
CA ILE A 5 -13.96 40.09 -2.61
C ILE A 5 -14.11 38.73 -3.32
N LEU A 6 -14.53 38.72 -4.58
CA LEU A 6 -14.72 37.49 -5.35
C LEU A 6 -13.39 36.77 -5.66
N PHE A 7 -12.30 37.52 -5.88
CA PHE A 7 -10.96 36.94 -6.10
C PHE A 7 -10.38 36.30 -4.83
N PHE A 8 -10.70 36.84 -3.66
CA PHE A 8 -10.22 36.28 -2.39
C PHE A 8 -10.93 34.97 -2.03
N ILE A 9 -12.23 34.85 -2.32
CA ILE A 9 -13.00 33.63 -2.05
C ILE A 9 -12.60 32.50 -3.03
N ILE A 10 -12.37 32.81 -4.31
CA ILE A 10 -11.89 31.82 -5.28
C ILE A 10 -10.47 31.36 -4.95
N ALA A 11 -9.58 32.26 -4.50
CA ALA A 11 -8.24 31.89 -4.05
C ALA A 11 -8.26 31.03 -2.78
N ILE A 12 -9.16 31.31 -1.82
CA ILE A 12 -9.33 30.47 -0.62
C ILE A 12 -9.88 29.08 -0.99
N PHE A 13 -10.82 28.99 -1.93
CA PHE A 13 -11.35 27.71 -2.41
C PHE A 13 -10.30 26.91 -3.20
N MET A 14 -9.47 27.57 -4.01
CA MET A 14 -8.35 26.94 -4.74
C MET A 14 -7.12 26.62 -3.86
N MET A 15 -6.96 27.29 -2.71
CA MET A 15 -5.93 26.95 -1.73
C MET A 15 -6.35 25.77 -0.83
N GLN A 16 -7.64 25.59 -0.57
CA GLN A 16 -8.13 24.41 0.18
C GLN A 16 -8.10 23.13 -0.67
N SER A 17 -8.27 23.21 -2.00
CA SER A 17 -8.22 22.03 -2.87
C SER A 17 -6.81 21.51 -3.17
N ASN A 18 -5.76 22.27 -2.89
CA ASN A 18 -4.37 21.92 -3.26
C ASN A 18 -3.45 21.58 -2.08
N PHE A 19 -3.97 21.48 -0.85
CA PHE A 19 -3.19 21.03 0.32
C PHE A 19 -4.02 20.12 1.23
N ILE A 20 -4.50 19.00 0.70
CA ILE A 20 -4.85 17.89 1.59
C ILE A 20 -3.55 17.15 1.91
N ASN A 21 -2.97 17.48 3.06
CA ASN A 21 -1.77 16.79 3.57
C ASN A 21 -2.04 15.29 3.72
N HIS A 22 -1.08 14.46 3.31
CA HIS A 22 -1.14 13.00 3.45
C HIS A 22 -1.43 12.53 4.88
N ASP A 23 -1.00 13.31 5.86
CA ASP A 23 -1.21 13.00 7.28
C ASP A 23 -2.68 13.07 7.69
N VAL A 24 -3.57 13.65 6.87
CA VAL A 24 -5.03 13.66 7.12
C VAL A 24 -5.65 12.29 6.80
N TYR A 25 -5.17 11.60 5.76
CA TYR A 25 -5.64 10.25 5.39
C TYR A 25 -5.16 9.19 6.39
N ALA A 26 -3.92 9.31 6.88
CA ALA A 26 -3.38 8.44 7.92
C ALA A 26 -4.10 8.57 9.28
N ASN A 27 -4.85 9.66 9.50
CA ASN A 27 -5.59 9.93 10.74
C ASN A 27 -7.11 9.68 10.61
N GLY A 28 -7.57 9.01 9.54
CA GLY A 28 -8.96 8.54 9.42
C GLY A 28 -10.01 9.61 9.07
N PHE A 29 -9.60 10.80 8.62
CA PHE A 29 -10.55 11.86 8.23
C PHE A 29 -11.07 11.70 6.79
N TYR A 30 -10.35 10.98 5.92
CA TYR A 30 -10.75 10.68 4.53
C TYR A 30 -10.24 9.29 4.11
N SER A 31 -10.99 8.59 3.25
CA SER A 31 -10.60 7.28 2.71
C SER A 31 -9.57 7.39 1.58
N TYR A 32 -8.81 6.34 1.31
CA TYR A 32 -7.93 6.30 0.14
C TYR A 32 -8.68 6.38 -1.19
N HIS A 33 -9.94 5.92 -1.24
CA HIS A 33 -10.85 6.22 -2.34
C HIS A 33 -10.96 7.71 -2.63
N HIS A 34 -11.17 8.55 -1.60
CA HIS A 34 -11.20 9.99 -1.81
C HIS A 34 -9.84 10.53 -2.32
N TYR A 35 -8.73 9.97 -1.85
CA TYR A 35 -7.39 10.40 -2.29
C TYR A 35 -7.12 10.07 -3.77
N PHE A 36 -7.38 8.85 -4.20
CA PHE A 36 -7.03 8.37 -5.54
C PHE A 36 -8.13 8.64 -6.56
N ASP A 37 -9.41 8.48 -6.22
CA ASP A 37 -10.51 8.64 -7.17
C ASP A 37 -10.93 10.11 -7.35
N ASN A 38 -10.78 10.94 -6.31
CA ASN A 38 -11.17 12.37 -6.34
C ASN A 38 -9.99 13.34 -6.21
N GLY A 39 -8.79 12.86 -5.86
CA GLY A 39 -7.58 13.66 -5.92
C GLY A 39 -7.09 13.84 -7.36
N ASN A 40 -6.14 14.74 -7.58
CA ASN A 40 -5.56 15.03 -8.90
C ASN A 40 -4.78 13.84 -9.53
N ASN A 41 -4.92 12.61 -9.03
CA ASN A 41 -4.16 11.44 -9.44
C ASN A 41 -5.01 10.41 -10.20
N THR A 42 -5.57 10.83 -11.33
CA THR A 42 -6.50 10.02 -12.15
C THR A 42 -5.86 8.78 -12.79
N PHE A 43 -4.55 8.59 -12.63
CA PHE A 43 -3.80 7.47 -13.19
C PHE A 43 -3.59 6.33 -12.19
N ILE A 44 -3.95 6.52 -10.92
CA ILE A 44 -3.95 5.47 -9.90
C ILE A 44 -5.39 5.13 -9.55
N LYS A 45 -5.82 3.91 -9.85
CA LYS A 45 -7.16 3.43 -9.49
C LYS A 45 -7.15 2.79 -8.12
N CYS A 46 -8.17 3.03 -7.31
CA CYS A 46 -8.34 2.29 -6.06
C CYS A 46 -8.89 0.88 -6.28
N MET A 47 -8.40 -0.06 -5.49
CA MET A 47 -8.92 -1.42 -5.36
C MET A 47 -8.98 -1.79 -3.87
N ASP A 48 -10.19 -2.11 -3.41
CA ASP A 48 -10.41 -2.58 -2.04
C ASP A 48 -9.85 -3.98 -1.82
N SER A 49 -9.56 -4.29 -0.57
CA SER A 49 -9.15 -5.62 -0.15
C SER A 49 -10.22 -6.69 -0.45
N GLU A 50 -9.76 -7.91 -0.69
CA GLU A 50 -10.63 -9.07 -0.88
C GLU A 50 -11.52 -9.30 0.34
N TYR A 51 -12.84 -9.38 0.11
CA TYR A 51 -13.81 -9.58 1.18
C TYR A 51 -13.79 -11.02 1.73
N ASN A 52 -13.56 -11.99 0.86
CA ASN A 52 -13.67 -13.40 1.21
C ASN A 52 -12.45 -13.85 2.01
N ARG A 53 -12.68 -14.66 3.05
CA ARG A 53 -11.60 -15.21 3.86
C ARG A 53 -10.78 -16.26 3.11
N ASN A 54 -9.46 -16.12 3.07
CA ASN A 54 -8.54 -17.13 2.53
C ASN A 54 -7.82 -17.91 3.66
N VAL A 55 -8.38 -19.05 4.03
CA VAL A 55 -7.87 -19.88 5.15
C VAL A 55 -6.50 -20.51 4.83
N ARG A 56 -6.23 -20.86 3.56
CA ARG A 56 -4.94 -21.45 3.15
C ARG A 56 -3.82 -20.44 3.32
N MET A 57 -4.04 -19.21 2.84
CA MET A 57 -3.15 -18.06 3.01
C MET A 57 -2.90 -17.76 4.49
N GLU A 58 -3.96 -17.60 5.27
CA GLU A 58 -3.84 -17.32 6.70
C GLU A 58 -3.02 -18.39 7.43
N ASN A 59 -3.30 -19.68 7.18
CA ASN A 59 -2.58 -20.77 7.85
C ASN A 59 -1.11 -20.83 7.45
N LEU A 60 -0.79 -20.55 6.19
CA LEU A 60 0.59 -20.46 5.72
C LEU A 60 1.35 -19.35 6.44
N ILE A 61 0.78 -18.15 6.50
CA ILE A 61 1.41 -16.99 7.16
C ILE A 61 1.51 -17.21 8.67
N LYS A 62 0.46 -17.78 9.30
CA LYS A 62 0.47 -18.14 10.73
C LYS A 62 1.63 -19.06 11.08
N LYS A 63 1.86 -20.06 10.23
CA LYS A 63 2.97 -21.00 10.40
C LYS A 63 4.33 -20.32 10.24
N GLU A 64 4.47 -19.43 9.26
CA GLU A 64 5.71 -18.68 9.03
C GLU A 64 6.06 -17.75 10.20
N LEU A 65 5.06 -17.06 10.75
CA LEU A 65 5.28 -16.07 11.81
C LEU A 65 5.46 -16.70 13.20
N ASP A 66 5.12 -17.98 13.36
CA ASP A 66 5.17 -18.73 14.63
C ASP A 66 4.51 -17.97 15.81
N ILE A 67 3.42 -17.26 15.53
CA ILE A 67 2.74 -16.41 16.53
C ILE A 67 1.85 -17.26 17.44
N PRO A 68 1.88 -17.04 18.77
CA PRO A 68 1.00 -17.71 19.71
C PRO A 68 -0.50 -17.54 19.36
N PRO A 69 -1.34 -18.59 19.50
CA PRO A 69 -2.77 -18.51 19.16
C PRO A 69 -3.54 -17.38 19.86
N SER A 70 -3.12 -16.97 21.06
CA SER A 70 -3.74 -15.88 21.83
C SER A 70 -3.56 -14.50 21.17
N ILE A 71 -2.42 -14.27 20.54
CA ILE A 71 -2.10 -13.04 19.81
C ILE A 71 -2.75 -13.09 18.42
N MET A 72 -2.78 -14.27 17.80
CA MET A 72 -3.36 -14.47 16.47
C MET A 72 -4.83 -14.06 16.35
N ARG A 73 -5.61 -14.12 17.45
CA ARG A 73 -7.01 -13.64 17.45
C ARG A 73 -7.14 -12.11 17.33
N LYS A 74 -6.04 -11.37 17.44
CA LYS A 74 -5.96 -9.91 17.30
C LYS A 74 -5.19 -9.51 16.04
N THR A 75 -5.08 -10.42 15.08
CA THR A 75 -4.35 -10.22 13.84
C THR A 75 -5.33 -10.31 12.68
N ASP A 76 -5.42 -9.23 11.92
CA ASP A 76 -6.23 -9.12 10.71
C ASP A 76 -5.34 -9.32 9.48
N PHE A 77 -5.93 -9.89 8.43
CA PHE A 77 -5.28 -10.15 7.15
C PHE A 77 -6.07 -9.44 6.06
N TYR A 78 -5.41 -8.50 5.38
CA TYR A 78 -5.98 -7.78 4.23
C TYR A 78 -5.17 -8.13 3.01
N TYR A 79 -5.82 -8.47 1.90
CA TYR A 79 -5.09 -8.96 0.74
C TYR A 79 -5.78 -8.63 -0.58
N ASN A 80 -4.99 -8.68 -1.66
CA ASN A 80 -5.47 -8.61 -3.03
C ASN A 80 -4.71 -9.61 -3.91
N TYR A 81 -5.38 -10.10 -4.96
CA TYR A 81 -4.74 -10.82 -6.04
C TYR A 81 -4.26 -9.84 -7.10
N ILE A 82 -2.98 -9.86 -7.44
CA ILE A 82 -2.35 -8.97 -8.40
C ILE A 82 -1.30 -9.72 -9.21
N ASP A 83 -1.35 -9.59 -10.53
CA ASP A 83 -0.32 -10.05 -11.44
C ASP A 83 0.87 -9.08 -11.38
N LEU A 84 1.93 -9.47 -10.67
CA LEU A 84 3.12 -8.63 -10.49
C LEU A 84 4.09 -8.77 -11.65
N ASN A 85 4.10 -9.87 -12.40
CA ASN A 85 5.11 -10.15 -13.43
C ASN A 85 4.56 -10.22 -14.86
N ASN A 86 3.27 -9.92 -15.04
CA ASN A 86 2.53 -10.02 -16.29
C ASN A 86 2.57 -11.41 -16.94
N ASP A 87 2.65 -12.48 -16.14
CA ASP A 87 2.56 -13.85 -16.65
C ASP A 87 1.12 -14.37 -16.76
N GLY A 88 0.14 -13.59 -16.31
CA GLY A 88 -1.29 -13.91 -16.32
C GLY A 88 -1.77 -14.67 -15.08
N ASP A 89 -0.86 -15.10 -14.19
CA ASP A 89 -1.19 -15.68 -12.90
C ASP A 89 -0.98 -14.63 -11.79
N ASN A 90 -2.01 -14.40 -10.98
CA ASN A 90 -1.91 -13.44 -9.88
C ASN A 90 -1.07 -13.97 -8.72
N GLU A 91 -0.15 -13.15 -8.22
CA GLU A 91 0.35 -13.25 -6.86
C GLU A 91 -0.68 -12.73 -5.83
N ILE A 92 -0.45 -13.06 -4.56
CA ILE A 92 -1.25 -12.55 -3.44
C ILE A 92 -0.40 -11.58 -2.63
N PHE A 93 -0.77 -10.29 -2.62
CA PHE A 93 -0.20 -9.33 -1.68
C PHE A 93 -1.04 -9.33 -0.40
N VAL A 94 -0.40 -9.51 0.76
CA VAL A 94 -1.07 -9.62 2.06
C VAL A 94 -0.46 -8.65 3.05
N LEU A 95 -1.27 -7.77 3.64
CA LEU A 95 -0.91 -6.96 4.80
C LEU A 95 -1.43 -7.61 6.08
N VAL A 96 -0.55 -7.81 7.07
CA VAL A 96 -0.86 -8.48 8.32
C VAL A 96 -0.81 -7.47 9.46
N VAL A 97 -1.97 -7.09 9.97
CA VAL A 97 -2.12 -6.01 10.95
C VAL A 97 -2.44 -6.59 12.31
N GLY A 98 -1.62 -6.29 13.31
CA GLY A 98 -1.86 -6.77 14.67
C GLY A 98 -0.71 -6.48 15.63
N PRO A 99 -0.89 -6.71 16.94
CA PRO A 99 0.07 -6.30 17.96
C PRO A 99 1.50 -6.86 17.81
N TYR A 100 1.65 -8.01 17.14
CA TYR A 100 2.95 -8.64 16.89
C TYR A 100 3.52 -8.30 15.52
N THR A 101 2.66 -7.96 14.57
CA THR A 101 3.03 -7.76 13.16
C THR A 101 3.09 -6.28 12.79
N SER A 102 2.74 -5.38 13.70
CA SER A 102 2.70 -3.93 13.50
C SER A 102 3.47 -3.19 14.58
N GLY A 103 4.16 -2.12 14.17
CA GLY A 103 4.83 -1.17 15.04
C GLY A 103 4.68 0.25 14.51
N SER A 104 5.42 1.21 15.08
CA SER A 104 5.31 2.62 14.66
C SER A 104 5.73 2.85 13.22
N GLY A 105 6.62 2.02 12.66
CA GLY A 105 7.09 2.12 11.28
C GLY A 105 6.20 1.43 10.25
N GLY A 106 5.14 0.74 10.68
CA GLY A 106 4.21 0.03 9.81
C GLY A 106 4.06 -1.44 10.17
N SER A 107 3.45 -2.19 9.24
CA SER A 107 3.06 -3.59 9.44
C SER A 107 3.90 -4.55 8.60
N THR A 108 3.76 -5.83 8.91
CA THR A 108 4.33 -6.94 8.14
C THR A 108 3.45 -7.17 6.91
N ALA A 109 4.09 -7.38 5.76
CA ALA A 109 3.39 -7.77 4.53
C ALA A 109 4.06 -9.00 3.89
N PHE A 110 3.34 -9.66 3.00
CA PHE A 110 3.81 -10.83 2.26
C PHE A 110 3.41 -10.73 0.79
N ILE A 111 4.27 -11.26 -0.07
CA ILE A 111 3.87 -11.72 -1.40
C ILE A 111 3.85 -13.24 -1.37
N LEU A 112 2.74 -13.83 -1.78
CA LEU A 112 2.59 -15.26 -1.97
C LEU A 112 2.42 -15.57 -3.45
N GLU A 113 2.87 -16.76 -3.87
CA GLU A 113 2.62 -17.29 -5.19
C GLU A 113 1.97 -18.68 -5.08
N GLU A 114 1.11 -19.03 -6.03
CA GLU A 114 0.52 -20.37 -6.14
C GLU A 114 0.96 -21.04 -7.44
N LYS A 115 1.83 -22.05 -7.33
CA LYS A 115 2.29 -22.84 -8.47
C LYS A 115 1.81 -24.27 -8.34
N ARG A 116 1.14 -24.79 -9.38
CA ARG A 116 0.62 -26.18 -9.40
C ARG A 116 -0.21 -26.50 -8.15
N HIS A 117 -1.13 -25.59 -7.78
CA HIS A 117 -1.99 -25.68 -6.58
C HIS A 117 -1.24 -25.70 -5.24
N ARG A 118 0.02 -25.28 -5.21
CA ARG A 118 0.80 -25.14 -3.99
C ARG A 118 1.07 -23.67 -3.73
N LEU A 119 0.44 -23.16 -2.68
CA LEU A 119 0.68 -21.83 -2.15
C LEU A 119 2.00 -21.79 -1.37
N SER A 120 2.83 -20.80 -1.63
CA SER A 120 4.10 -20.56 -0.95
C SER A 120 4.37 -19.07 -0.75
N ILE A 121 5.18 -18.74 0.26
CA ILE A 121 5.66 -17.38 0.48
C ILE A 121 6.77 -17.08 -0.51
N LYS A 122 6.60 -16.04 -1.31
CA LYS A 122 7.62 -15.50 -2.21
C LYS A 122 8.54 -14.55 -1.45
N GLN A 123 7.94 -13.66 -0.66
CA GLN A 123 8.68 -12.66 0.11
C GLN A 123 7.90 -12.16 1.32
N LYS A 124 8.63 -11.75 2.36
CA LYS A 124 8.12 -11.07 3.55
C LYS A 124 8.72 -9.68 3.64
N PHE A 125 7.90 -8.69 3.96
CA PHE A 125 8.30 -7.31 4.20
C PHE A 125 7.97 -6.89 5.63
N THR A 126 8.66 -5.86 6.10
CA THR A 126 8.32 -5.13 7.32
C THR A 126 8.25 -3.65 7.03
N LEU A 127 7.66 -2.87 7.93
CA LEU A 127 7.54 -1.40 7.82
C LEU A 127 6.68 -0.95 6.63
N VAL A 128 5.68 -1.76 6.25
CA VAL A 128 4.76 -1.44 5.17
C VAL A 128 3.57 -0.66 5.73
N ASN A 129 3.33 0.52 5.17
CA ASN A 129 2.12 1.30 5.43
C ASN A 129 1.34 1.50 4.15
N VAL A 130 0.01 1.52 4.28
CA VAL A 130 -0.88 2.02 3.24
C VAL A 130 -0.63 3.53 2.99
N PRO A 131 -0.84 4.03 1.76
CA PRO A 131 -1.29 3.25 0.59
C PRO A 131 -0.18 2.38 0.01
N ILE A 132 -0.57 1.27 -0.61
CA ILE A 132 0.33 0.39 -1.38
C ILE A 132 -0.09 0.50 -2.84
N VAL A 133 0.80 0.99 -3.69
CA VAL A 133 0.53 1.17 -5.12
C VAL A 133 1.34 0.16 -5.92
N ILE A 134 0.65 -0.59 -6.78
CA ILE A 134 1.27 -1.45 -7.78
C ILE A 134 1.38 -0.61 -9.06
N SER A 135 2.60 -0.24 -9.43
CA SER A 135 2.84 0.64 -10.58
C SER A 135 2.67 -0.09 -11.91
N GLU A 136 2.39 0.67 -12.97
CA GLU A 136 2.59 0.20 -14.34
C GLU A 136 4.08 0.15 -14.74
N SER A 137 4.94 0.88 -14.03
CA SER A 137 6.39 0.77 -14.19
C SER A 137 6.86 -0.61 -13.71
N MET A 138 7.86 -1.14 -14.41
CA MET A 138 8.41 -2.47 -14.13
C MET A 138 9.93 -2.41 -14.03
N THR A 139 10.47 -3.12 -13.04
CA THR A 139 11.89 -3.41 -12.92
C THR A 139 12.11 -4.91 -13.05
N ASN A 140 13.02 -5.33 -13.94
CA ASN A 140 13.38 -6.75 -14.15
C ASN A 140 12.17 -7.68 -14.40
N GLY A 141 11.16 -7.19 -15.11
CA GLY A 141 9.98 -7.96 -15.48
C GLY A 141 8.91 -8.06 -14.40
N TYR A 142 9.03 -7.32 -13.29
CA TYR A 142 8.00 -7.21 -12.25
C TYR A 142 7.58 -5.76 -12.07
N ARG A 143 6.29 -5.53 -11.82
CA ARG A 143 5.71 -4.24 -11.44
C ARG A 143 6.35 -3.75 -10.16
N ASP A 144 6.73 -2.49 -10.15
CA ASP A 144 7.26 -1.84 -8.96
C ASP A 144 6.15 -1.65 -7.92
N ILE A 145 6.49 -1.88 -6.65
CA ILE A 145 5.57 -1.70 -5.52
C ILE A 145 5.96 -0.44 -4.78
N ILE A 146 5.05 0.51 -4.64
CA ILE A 146 5.30 1.76 -3.95
C ILE A 146 4.56 1.74 -2.62
N VAL A 147 5.30 1.92 -1.53
CA VAL A 147 4.75 1.93 -0.16
C VAL A 147 5.09 3.23 0.54
N ARG A 148 4.34 3.56 1.60
CA ARG A 148 4.69 4.69 2.46
C ARG A 148 5.59 4.24 3.61
N ASN A 149 6.67 4.97 3.84
CA ASN A 149 7.53 4.82 5.00
C ASN A 149 7.38 6.06 5.89
N PHE A 150 6.87 5.88 7.09
CA PHE A 150 6.75 6.92 8.12
C PHE A 150 6.77 6.27 9.51
N GLY A 151 6.89 7.09 10.55
CA GLY A 151 6.95 6.63 11.93
C GLY A 151 8.38 6.44 12.44
N GLY A 152 8.53 6.16 13.74
CA GLY A 152 9.86 6.12 14.38
C GLY A 152 10.64 7.44 14.32
N GLY A 153 9.95 8.58 14.09
CA GLY A 153 10.56 9.90 13.90
C GLY A 153 10.88 10.26 12.44
N VAL A 154 10.59 9.37 11.48
CA VAL A 154 10.79 9.62 10.05
C VAL A 154 9.63 10.42 9.46
N LYS A 155 9.95 11.48 8.71
CA LYS A 155 8.96 12.23 7.91
C LYS A 155 8.46 11.34 6.77
N GLY A 156 7.14 11.32 6.55
CA GLY A 156 6.55 10.43 5.58
C GLY A 156 7.08 10.62 4.16
N ARG A 157 7.47 9.51 3.55
CA ARG A 157 8.05 9.41 2.20
C ARG A 157 7.52 8.19 1.46
N TYR A 158 7.62 8.20 0.14
CA TYR A 158 7.30 7.06 -0.71
C TYR A 158 8.56 6.30 -1.07
N ILE A 159 8.50 4.98 -0.92
CA ILE A 159 9.59 4.08 -1.25
C ILE A 159 9.12 3.16 -2.36
N VAL A 160 9.90 3.11 -3.44
CA VAL A 160 9.71 2.15 -4.51
C VAL A 160 10.52 0.89 -4.19
N LEU A 161 9.81 -0.22 -4.10
CA LEU A 161 10.34 -1.56 -3.98
C LEU A 161 10.42 -2.14 -5.39
N ALA A 162 11.65 -2.30 -5.88
CA ALA A 162 11.93 -2.78 -7.23
C ALA A 162 12.43 -4.22 -7.18
N TYR A 163 12.05 -5.05 -8.15
CA TYR A 163 12.47 -6.45 -8.18
C TYR A 163 13.91 -6.58 -8.68
N GLN A 164 14.81 -7.12 -7.86
CA GLN A 164 16.23 -7.30 -8.12
C GLN A 164 16.70 -8.62 -7.52
N ASP A 165 17.56 -9.36 -8.24
CA ASP A 165 18.19 -10.58 -7.74
C ASP A 165 17.22 -11.64 -7.18
N GLY A 166 16.02 -11.73 -7.77
CA GLY A 166 15.00 -12.72 -7.39
C GLY A 166 14.03 -12.29 -6.28
N ALA A 167 14.11 -11.06 -5.78
CA ALA A 167 13.20 -10.51 -4.77
C ALA A 167 12.97 -9.00 -4.97
N TYR A 168 11.93 -8.44 -4.37
CA TYR A 168 11.80 -6.99 -4.23
C TYR A 168 12.82 -6.44 -3.23
N THR A 169 13.28 -5.21 -3.41
CA THR A 169 13.98 -4.51 -2.35
C THR A 169 13.09 -4.32 -1.12
N ASP A 170 13.69 -4.31 0.07
CA ASP A 170 12.97 -3.99 1.31
C ASP A 170 12.75 -2.49 1.46
N VAL A 171 11.81 -2.10 2.32
CA VAL A 171 11.45 -0.69 2.58
C VAL A 171 12.66 0.20 2.97
N ASN A 172 13.69 -0.37 3.59
CA ASN A 172 14.91 0.38 3.97
C ASN A 172 15.94 0.50 2.84
N SER A 173 15.80 -0.29 1.77
CA SER A 173 16.75 -0.37 0.64
C SER A 173 16.14 0.05 -0.70
N GLY A 174 14.82 0.20 -0.77
CA GLY A 174 14.14 0.78 -1.92
C GLY A 174 14.51 2.25 -2.12
N TYR A 175 14.25 2.77 -3.32
CA TYR A 175 14.57 4.16 -3.63
C TYR A 175 13.38 5.08 -3.35
N GLU A 176 13.69 6.31 -2.93
CA GLU A 176 12.69 7.29 -2.51
C GLU A 176 12.15 8.09 -3.70
N ILE A 177 10.84 8.33 -3.71
CA ILE A 177 10.19 9.31 -4.59
C ILE A 177 9.44 10.35 -3.76
N THR A 178 9.27 11.56 -4.32
CA THR A 178 8.73 12.70 -3.59
C THR A 178 7.22 12.70 -3.47
N ASP A 179 6.53 12.26 -4.52
CA ASP A 179 5.07 12.15 -4.58
C ASP A 179 4.65 11.12 -5.65
N LEU A 180 3.35 10.95 -5.83
CA LEU A 180 2.76 9.99 -6.76
C LEU A 180 2.25 10.62 -8.07
N LYS A 181 2.59 11.89 -8.39
CA LYS A 181 1.97 12.62 -9.50
C LYS A 181 2.20 11.99 -10.87
N ASP A 182 3.38 11.40 -11.07
CA ASP A 182 3.78 10.78 -12.33
C ASP A 182 3.65 9.25 -12.29
N VAL A 183 2.95 8.72 -11.27
CA VAL A 183 2.73 7.29 -11.10
C VAL A 183 1.38 6.90 -11.70
N SER A 184 1.37 5.92 -12.59
CA SER A 184 0.18 5.18 -12.98
C SER A 184 0.18 3.79 -12.34
N GLY A 185 -1.01 3.25 -12.06
CA GLY A 185 -1.16 1.94 -11.46
C GLY A 185 -2.46 1.71 -10.70
N VAL A 186 -2.39 0.80 -9.72
CA VAL A 186 -3.51 0.46 -8.84
C VAL A 186 -3.06 0.58 -7.40
N ALA A 187 -3.78 1.37 -6.59
CA ALA A 187 -3.65 1.37 -5.15
C ALA A 187 -4.50 0.22 -4.58
N ILE A 188 -3.85 -0.72 -3.90
CA ILE A 188 -4.50 -1.88 -3.30
C ILE A 188 -4.81 -1.63 -1.82
N LEU A 189 -5.77 -2.37 -1.28
CA LEU A 189 -6.24 -2.24 0.11
C LEU A 189 -6.76 -0.83 0.45
N CYS A 190 -7.46 -0.17 -0.49
CA CYS A 190 -7.95 1.21 -0.32
C CYS A 190 -8.96 1.42 0.83
N ASP A 191 -9.50 0.33 1.38
CA ASP A 191 -10.41 0.30 2.53
C ASP A 191 -9.70 0.13 3.88
N LYS A 192 -8.38 0.37 3.94
CA LYS A 192 -7.53 0.24 5.15
C LYS A 192 -6.79 1.52 5.52
#